data_AF-A0A8J3FZM6-F1
#
_entry.id   AF-A0A8J3FZM6-F1
#
_cell.length_a   1.000
_cell.length_b   1.000
_cell.length_c   1.000
_cell.angle_alpha   90.00
_cell.angle_beta   90.00
_cell.angle_gamma   90.00
#
_symmetry.space_group_name_H-M   'P 1'
#
loop_
_entity.id
_entity.type
_entity.pdbx_description
1 polymer ?
#
loop_
_entity_poly.entity_id
_entity_poly.type
_entity_poly.pdbx_seq_one_letter_code
_entity_poly.pdbx_strand_id
1 'polypeptide(L)'
;MRRLAMLPMIQRERKVVFASSLGTAFEWYDFYLFGALAPIMSRHFFSGFSDSTAFIFALMAFAVGFAVRPLGGVLFGCLGDLVGRKHTFLVTILIMGLSTFIIGVLPSYATVGVAAPII
;
A
#
# COMPACT_ATOMS: atom_id res chain seq x y z
N MET A 1 43.15 26.62 13.43
CA MET A 1 42.19 26.67 12.31
C MET A 1 41.67 25.26 11.97
N ARG A 2 40.77 24.69 12.79
CA ARG A 2 40.03 23.46 12.45
C ARG A 2 38.60 23.54 13.03
N ARG A 3 37.81 24.45 12.48
CA ARG A 3 36.36 24.28 12.41
C ARG A 3 36.06 24.21 10.90
N LEU A 4 35.03 23.45 10.53
CA LEU A 4 34.41 23.31 9.19
C LEU A 4 34.51 21.88 8.64
N ALA A 5 33.50 21.06 8.95
CA ALA A 5 32.95 20.00 8.07
C ALA A 5 31.72 19.25 8.64
N MET A 6 31.13 19.62 9.79
CA MET A 6 30.05 18.82 10.42
C MET A 6 28.60 19.28 10.10
N LEU A 7 28.40 20.37 9.36
CA LEU A 7 27.07 21.02 9.20
C LEU A 7 26.21 20.68 7.95
N PRO A 8 26.50 19.68 7.09
CA PRO A 8 25.51 19.21 6.08
C PRO A 8 24.88 17.84 6.37
N MET A 9 25.43 17.04 7.29
CA MET A 9 24.99 15.66 7.58
C MET A 9 23.59 15.62 8.22
N ILE A 10 23.36 16.44 9.25
CA ILE A 10 22.13 16.45 10.07
C ILE A 10 20.89 16.79 9.23
N GLN A 11 21.00 17.73 8.29
CA GLN A 11 19.86 18.12 7.45
C GLN A 11 19.45 17.01 6.47
N ARG A 12 20.41 16.22 5.97
CA ARG A 12 20.12 15.10 5.07
C ARG A 12 19.51 13.93 5.85
N GLU A 13 20.03 13.60 7.02
CA GLU A 13 19.49 12.54 7.88
C GLU A 13 18.06 12.86 8.33
N ARG A 14 17.77 14.09 8.76
CA ARG A 14 16.40 14.53 9.09
C ARG A 14 15.43 14.37 7.92
N LYS A 15 15.86 14.69 6.69
CA LYS A 15 15.04 14.50 5.49
C LYS A 15 14.78 13.02 5.21
N VAL A 16 15.78 12.16 5.40
CA VAL A 16 15.63 10.70 5.20
C VAL A 16 14.69 10.10 6.24
N VAL A 17 14.85 10.45 7.52
CA VAL A 17 13.95 9.99 8.59
C VAL A 17 12.53 10.44 8.31
N PHE A 18 12.32 11.72 7.98
CA PHE A 18 11.00 12.24 7.66
C PHE A 18 10.37 11.53 6.46
N ALA A 19 11.13 11.35 5.37
CA ALA A 19 10.65 10.61 4.20
C ALA A 19 10.28 9.17 4.56
N SER A 20 11.12 8.46 5.33
CA SER A 20 10.85 7.10 5.78
C SER A 20 9.58 7.01 6.63
N SER A 21 9.38 7.95 7.56
CA SER A 21 8.19 8.01 8.40
C SER A 21 6.92 8.27 7.59
N LEU A 22 7.00 9.11 6.54
CA LEU A 22 5.87 9.31 5.63
C LEU A 22 5.48 8.01 4.91
N GLY A 23 6.44 7.19 4.50
CA GLY A 23 6.14 5.89 3.89
C GLY A 23 5.34 4.99 4.83
N THR A 24 5.76 4.90 6.10
CA THR A 24 4.99 4.17 7.13
C THR A 24 3.61 4.77 7.36
N ALA A 25 3.49 6.10 7.35
CA ALA A 25 2.19 6.76 7.51
C ALA A 25 1.25 6.46 6.32
N PHE A 26 1.75 6.48 5.09
CA PHE A 26 0.98 6.12 3.90
C PHE A 26 0.53 4.65 3.92
N GLU A 27 1.39 3.76 4.40
CA GLU A 27 1.03 2.36 4.60
C GLU A 27 -0.13 2.20 5.57
N TRP A 28 -0.06 2.81 6.75
CA TRP A 28 -1.15 2.78 7.72
C TRP A 28 -2.42 3.47 7.22
N TYR A 29 -2.26 4.56 6.47
CA TYR A 29 -3.39 5.27 5.85
C TYR A 29 -4.14 4.35 4.89
N ASP A 30 -3.46 3.65 3.99
CA ASP A 30 -4.10 2.78 2.99
C ASP A 30 -4.82 1.60 3.67
N PHE A 31 -4.22 0.98 4.69
CA PHE A 31 -4.89 -0.10 5.41
C PHE A 31 -6.09 0.35 6.22
N TYR A 32 -5.99 1.51 6.86
CA TYR A 32 -7.12 2.10 7.55
C TYR A 32 -8.25 2.44 6.57
N LEU A 33 -7.89 3.03 5.42
CA LEU A 33 -8.84 3.40 4.38
C LEU A 33 -9.58 2.16 3.84
N PHE A 34 -8.87 1.07 3.54
CA PHE A 34 -9.50 -0.18 3.12
C PHE A 34 -10.45 -0.71 4.19
N GLY A 35 -10.01 -0.77 5.46
CA GLY A 35 -10.83 -1.28 6.56
C GLY A 35 -12.10 -0.44 6.78
N ALA A 36 -11.98 0.89 6.71
CA ALA A 36 -13.11 1.81 6.83
C ALA A 36 -14.08 1.70 5.66
N LEU A 37 -13.58 1.46 4.44
CA LEU A 37 -14.39 1.32 3.23
C LEU A 37 -14.86 -0.12 2.98
N ALA A 38 -14.43 -1.11 3.77
CA ALA A 38 -14.77 -2.52 3.54
C ALA A 38 -16.27 -2.80 3.36
N PRO A 39 -17.21 -2.19 4.12
CA PRO A 39 -18.65 -2.37 3.90
C PRO A 39 -19.16 -1.80 2.58
N ILE A 40 -18.49 -0.77 2.04
CA ILE A 40 -18.84 -0.16 0.76
C ILE A 40 -18.25 -1.01 -0.36
N MET A 41 -16.97 -1.39 -0.24
CA MET A 41 -16.27 -2.25 -1.20
C MET A 41 -16.94 -3.61 -1.34
N SER A 42 -17.44 -4.20 -0.24
CA SER A 42 -18.15 -5.47 -0.29
C SER A 42 -19.40 -5.42 -1.17
N ARG A 43 -20.22 -4.37 -1.01
CA ARG A 43 -21.41 -4.14 -1.83
C ARG A 43 -21.07 -3.80 -3.28
N HIS A 44 -19.94 -3.13 -3.51
CA HIS A 44 -19.57 -2.65 -4.84
C HIS A 44 -18.93 -3.74 -5.72
N PHE A 45 -18.12 -4.64 -5.13
CA PHE A 45 -17.40 -5.70 -5.83
C PHE A 45 -18.00 -7.09 -5.68
N PHE A 46 -18.83 -7.33 -4.67
CA PHE A 46 -19.38 -8.67 -4.36
C PHE A 46 -20.91 -8.70 -4.27
N SER A 47 -21.63 -7.80 -4.95
CA SER A 47 -23.10 -7.72 -4.92
C SER A 47 -23.85 -8.97 -5.41
N GLY A 48 -23.15 -9.93 -6.04
CA GLY A 48 -23.73 -11.22 -6.44
C GLY A 48 -23.89 -12.24 -5.31
N PHE A 49 -23.46 -11.92 -4.09
CA PHE A 49 -23.56 -12.78 -2.91
C PHE A 49 -24.45 -12.16 -1.84
N SER A 50 -24.81 -12.92 -0.81
CA SER A 50 -25.45 -12.36 0.39
C SER A 50 -24.57 -11.30 1.06
N ASP A 51 -25.17 -10.29 1.70
CA ASP A 51 -24.45 -9.20 2.37
C ASP A 51 -23.34 -9.70 3.31
N SER A 52 -23.62 -10.76 4.08
CA SER A 52 -22.66 -11.38 4.99
C SER A 52 -21.47 -12.01 4.24
N THR A 53 -21.74 -12.74 3.16
CA THR A 53 -20.70 -13.38 2.34
C THR A 53 -19.84 -12.34 1.62
N ALA A 54 -20.47 -11.32 1.05
CA ALA A 54 -19.78 -10.21 0.37
C ALA A 54 -18.81 -9.50 1.33
N PHE A 55 -19.25 -9.25 2.57
CA PHE A 55 -18.40 -8.63 3.58
C PHE A 55 -17.24 -9.54 4.00
N ILE A 56 -17.48 -10.84 4.19
CA ILE A 56 -16.41 -11.83 4.45
C ILE A 56 -15.38 -11.83 3.32
N PHE A 57 -15.81 -11.75 2.06
CA PHE A 57 -14.90 -11.71 0.91
C PHE A 57 -14.05 -10.43 0.89
N ALA A 58 -14.63 -9.27 1.20
CA ALA A 58 -13.85 -8.04 1.38
C ALA A 58 -12.83 -8.15 2.52
N LEU A 59 -13.20 -8.78 3.65
CA LEU A 59 -12.27 -9.05 4.76
C LEU A 59 -11.18 -10.06 4.38
N MET A 60 -11.50 -11.06 3.55
CA MET A 60 -10.50 -11.99 3.02
C MET A 60 -9.52 -11.29 2.10
N ALA A 61 -9.97 -10.40 1.21
CA ALA A 61 -9.10 -9.58 0.38
C ALA A 61 -8.14 -8.74 1.24
N PHE A 62 -8.66 -8.14 2.32
CA PHE A 62 -7.83 -7.45 3.31
C PHE A 62 -6.79 -8.38 3.95
N ALA A 63 -7.21 -9.56 4.40
CA ALA A 63 -6.34 -10.54 5.05
C ALA A 63 -5.24 -11.06 4.11
N VAL A 64 -5.55 -11.29 2.82
CA VAL A 64 -4.56 -11.65 1.80
C VAL A 64 -3.51 -10.54 1.66
N GLY A 65 -3.92 -9.28 1.71
CA GLY A 65 -3.00 -8.13 1.73
C GLY A 65 -1.96 -8.22 2.86
N PHE A 66 -2.37 -8.63 4.07
CA PHE A 66 -1.44 -8.87 5.18
C PHE A 66 -0.56 -10.11 4.97
N ALA A 67 -1.11 -11.20 4.44
CA ALA A 67 -0.37 -12.43 4.19
C ALA A 67 0.75 -12.24 3.15
N VAL A 68 0.57 -11.34 2.19
CA VAL A 68 1.56 -11.03 1.15
C VAL A 68 2.66 -10.09 1.66
N ARG A 69 2.46 -9.34 2.76
CA ARG A 69 3.47 -8.38 3.25
C ARG A 69 4.83 -8.98 3.59
N PRO A 70 4.95 -10.14 4.27
CA PRO A 70 6.25 -10.76 4.50
C PRO A 70 7.00 -11.05 3.19
N LEU A 71 6.27 -11.48 2.16
CA LEU A 71 6.84 -11.73 0.83
C LEU A 71 7.32 -10.43 0.18
N GLY A 72 6.51 -9.37 0.23
CA GLY A 72 6.89 -8.04 -0.23
C GLY A 72 8.12 -7.50 0.52
N GLY A 73 8.16 -7.66 1.85
CA GLY A 73 9.27 -7.23 2.69
C GLY A 73 10.58 -7.94 2.36
N VAL A 74 10.54 -9.24 2.08
CA VAL A 74 11.73 -10.00 1.63
C VAL A 74 12.17 -9.52 0.23
N LEU A 75 11.24 -9.47 -0.73
CA LEU A 75 11.56 -9.09 -2.11
C LEU A 75 12.11 -7.65 -2.22
N PHE A 76 11.37 -6.68 -1.69
CA PHE A 76 11.77 -5.27 -1.69
C PHE A 76 12.89 -4.97 -0.69
N GLY A 77 13.07 -5.79 0.35
CA GLY A 77 14.23 -5.74 1.22
C GLY A 77 15.51 -6.10 0.48
N CYS A 78 15.52 -7.25 -0.19
CA CYS A 78 16.66 -7.69 -1.00
C CYS A 78 16.94 -6.73 -2.16
N LEU A 79 15.91 -6.26 -2.88
CA LEU A 79 16.06 -5.23 -3.92
C LEU A 79 16.63 -3.91 -3.35
N GLY A 80 16.21 -3.53 -2.13
CA GLY A 80 16.71 -2.36 -1.42
C GLY A 80 18.21 -2.44 -1.13
N ASP A 81 18.70 -3.62 -0.78
CA ASP A 81 20.12 -3.84 -0.51
C ASP A 81 20.96 -3.97 -1.80
N LEU A 82 20.37 -4.42 -2.92
CA LEU A 82 21.05 -4.56 -4.22
C LEU A 82 21.08 -3.27 -5.07
N VAL A 83 19.93 -2.62 -5.22
CA VAL A 83 19.71 -1.46 -6.13
C VAL A 83 19.78 -0.12 -5.36
N GLY A 84 19.57 -0.18 -4.05
CA GLY A 84 19.65 0.96 -3.14
C GLY A 84 18.31 1.29 -2.49
N ARG A 85 18.37 1.55 -1.17
CA ARG A 85 17.19 1.75 -0.30
C ARG A 85 16.31 2.92 -0.71
N LYS A 86 16.89 4.05 -1.15
CA LYS A 86 16.14 5.23 -1.57
C LYS A 86 15.26 4.94 -2.80
N HIS A 87 15.82 4.28 -3.82
CA HIS A 87 15.08 3.98 -5.06
C HIS A 87 13.96 2.98 -4.77
N THR A 88 14.27 1.92 -4.03
CA THR A 88 13.29 0.89 -3.69
C THR A 88 12.13 1.46 -2.86
N PHE A 89 12.43 2.35 -1.91
CA PHE A 89 11.41 3.08 -1.14
C PHE A 89 10.46 3.91 -2.01
N LEU A 90 11.00 4.65 -2.99
CA LEU A 90 10.16 5.43 -3.91
C LEU A 90 9.30 4.54 -4.80
N VAL A 91 9.87 3.43 -5.28
CA VAL A 91 9.14 2.45 -6.09
C VAL A 91 7.98 1.85 -5.30
N THR A 92 8.18 1.43 -4.06
CA THR A 92 7.09 0.86 -3.25
C THR A 92 5.99 1.87 -2.97
N ILE A 93 6.32 3.13 -2.68
CA ILE A 93 5.31 4.20 -2.50
C ILE A 93 4.50 4.41 -3.79
N LEU A 94 5.16 4.44 -4.95
CA LEU A 94 4.48 4.61 -6.24
C LEU A 94 3.57 3.42 -6.55
N ILE A 95 4.02 2.19 -6.30
CA ILE A 95 3.22 0.97 -6.49
C ILE A 95 1.98 1.01 -5.59
N MET A 96 2.14 1.40 -4.32
CA MET A 96 1.01 1.50 -3.38
C MET A 96 -0.01 2.52 -3.87
N GLY A 97 0.41 3.75 -4.16
CA GLY A 97 -0.50 4.81 -4.62
C GLY A 97 -1.17 4.47 -5.94
N LEU A 98 -0.45 3.86 -6.88
CA LEU A 98 -1.02 3.42 -8.16
C LEU A 98 -2.05 2.30 -7.97
N SER A 99 -1.79 1.35 -7.06
CA SER A 99 -2.71 0.27 -6.75
C SER A 99 -4.01 0.82 -6.15
N THR A 100 -3.93 1.72 -5.17
CA THR A 100 -5.11 2.37 -4.58
C THR A 100 -5.89 3.17 -5.62
N PHE A 101 -5.19 3.86 -6.53
CA PHE A 101 -5.82 4.58 -7.63
C PHE A 101 -6.57 3.63 -8.59
N ILE A 102 -5.95 2.51 -8.97
CA ILE A 102 -6.57 1.50 -9.84
C ILE A 102 -7.84 0.93 -9.19
N ILE A 103 -7.82 0.62 -7.89
CA ILE A 103 -9.01 0.17 -7.15
C ILE A 103 -10.14 1.22 -7.23
N GLY A 104 -9.79 2.51 -7.15
CA GLY A 104 -10.76 3.59 -7.24
C GLY A 104 -11.39 3.77 -8.63
N VAL A 105 -10.70 3.36 -9.69
CA VAL A 105 -11.19 3.43 -11.08
C VAL A 105 -11.79 2.10 -11.54
N LEU A 106 -11.71 1.06 -10.70
CA LEU A 106 -12.12 -0.29 -11.07
C LEU A 106 -13.63 -0.35 -11.33
N PRO A 107 -14.07 -1.02 -12.41
CA PRO A 107 -15.48 -1.07 -12.74
C PRO A 107 -16.27 -1.89 -11.71
N SER A 108 -17.52 -1.50 -11.45
CA SER A 108 -18.36 -2.16 -10.45
C SER A 108 -18.82 -3.55 -10.91
N TYR A 109 -19.30 -4.36 -9.95
CA TYR A 109 -19.94 -5.64 -10.25
C TYR A 109 -21.09 -5.50 -11.25
N ALA A 110 -21.78 -4.36 -11.27
CA ALA A 110 -22.86 -4.09 -12.25
C ALA A 110 -22.35 -4.01 -13.70
N THR A 111 -21.06 -3.71 -13.92
CA THR A 111 -20.46 -3.54 -15.26
C THR A 111 -19.72 -4.78 -15.77
N VAL A 112 -19.07 -5.56 -14.88
CA VAL A 112 -18.22 -6.71 -15.29
C VAL A 112 -18.55 -8.01 -14.55
N GLY A 113 -19.57 -8.02 -13.69
CA GLY A 113 -20.02 -9.20 -12.97
C GLY A 113 -18.94 -9.82 -12.08
N VAL A 114 -18.83 -11.15 -12.10
CA VAL A 114 -17.87 -11.93 -11.28
C VAL A 114 -16.41 -11.60 -11.59
N ALA A 115 -16.11 -10.96 -12.72
CA ALA A 115 -14.76 -10.50 -13.01
C ALA A 115 -14.32 -9.33 -12.11
N ALA A 116 -15.24 -8.48 -11.64
CA ALA A 116 -14.93 -7.28 -10.85
C ALA A 116 -14.06 -7.52 -9.59
N PRO A 117 -14.21 -8.62 -8.83
CA PRO A 117 -13.31 -8.95 -7.72
C PRO A 117 -12.04 -9.74 -8.11
N ILE A 118 -11.91 -10.15 -9.38
CA ILE A 118 -10.79 -10.97 -9.88
C ILE A 118 -9.70 -10.10 -10.53
N ILE A 119 -10.09 -9.02 -11.22
CA ILE A 119 -9.19 -8.04 -11.87
C ILE A 119 -8.92 -6.83 -10.96
#